data_AF-A0A257IZW5-F1
#
_entry.id   AF-A0A257IZW5-F1
#
_cell.length_a   1.000
_cell.length_b   1.000
_cell.length_c   1.000
_cell.angle_alpha   90.00
_cell.angle_beta   90.00
_cell.angle_gamma   90.00
#
_symmetry.space_group_name_H-M   'P 1'
#
loop_
_entity.id
_entity.type
_entity.pdbx_description
1 polymer ?
#
loop_
_entity_poly.entity_id
_entity_poly.type
_entity_poly.pdbx_seq_one_letter_code
_entity_poly.pdbx_strand_id
1 'polypeptide(L)'
;MHNLPTLAKGPERCTLLVNPLDAQRLGLADGGAARIQRGAAQVEAPVQISDSVGPGVVCLPHGWGHHQAGARLSVAAQRPGANLNAVLDDTLIDPLSGNAVLSGVAVQVVAVPAVANQR
;
A
#
# COMPACT_ATOMS: atom_id res chain seq x y z
N MET A 1 -3.97 10.42 -12.03
CA MET A 1 -5.43 10.66 -12.10
C MET A 1 -6.03 11.29 -10.84
N HIS A 2 -5.40 11.21 -9.66
CA HIS A 2 -6.01 11.64 -8.39
C HIS A 2 -6.04 13.16 -8.13
N ASN A 3 -5.41 13.98 -8.97
CA ASN A 3 -5.30 15.43 -8.75
C ASN A 3 -6.39 16.26 -9.48
N LEU A 4 -7.39 15.59 -10.06
CA LEU A 4 -8.57 16.24 -10.63
C LEU A 4 -9.78 15.97 -9.72
N PRO A 5 -10.53 17.00 -9.29
CA PRO A 5 -11.62 16.83 -8.34
C PRO A 5 -12.68 15.79 -8.76
N THR A 6 -12.97 15.68 -10.06
CA THR A 6 -13.93 14.70 -10.57
C THR A 6 -13.45 13.26 -10.47
N LEU A 7 -12.14 13.02 -10.61
CA LEU A 7 -11.53 11.69 -10.56
C LEU A 7 -11.10 11.28 -9.14
N ALA A 8 -10.95 12.25 -8.24
CA ALA A 8 -10.56 12.02 -6.85
C ALA A 8 -11.74 11.58 -5.96
N LYS A 9 -12.99 11.72 -6.40
CA LYS A 9 -14.18 11.39 -5.59
C LYS A 9 -14.36 9.88 -5.40
N GLY A 10 -15.15 9.51 -4.41
CA GLY A 10 -15.50 8.11 -4.10
C GLY A 10 -14.75 7.57 -2.89
N PRO A 11 -14.85 6.24 -2.65
CA PRO A 11 -14.30 5.59 -1.46
C PRO A 11 -12.76 5.69 -1.43
N GLU A 12 -12.18 5.40 -0.27
CA GLU A 12 -10.75 5.15 -0.16
C GLU A 12 -10.38 3.98 -1.08
N ARG A 13 -9.36 4.19 -1.92
CA ARG A 13 -8.95 3.21 -2.94
C ARG A 13 -7.52 2.73 -2.71
N CYS A 14 -6.75 3.36 -1.84
CA CYS A 14 -5.41 2.92 -1.49
C CYS A 14 -5.46 1.93 -0.32
N THR A 15 -6.05 0.77 -0.54
CA THR A 15 -6.18 -0.31 0.45
C THR A 15 -5.26 -1.48 0.14
N LEU A 16 -4.74 -2.13 1.17
CA LEU A 16 -4.01 -3.38 1.08
C LEU A 16 -5.03 -4.53 1.05
N LEU A 17 -5.16 -5.20 -0.10
CA LEU A 17 -5.96 -6.41 -0.19
C LEU A 17 -5.22 -7.56 0.50
N VAL A 18 -5.90 -8.21 1.45
CA VAL A 18 -5.35 -9.33 2.23
C VAL A 18 -6.33 -10.49 2.23
N ASN A 19 -5.82 -11.71 2.04
CA ASN A 19 -6.63 -12.92 2.15
C ASN A 19 -7.15 -13.11 3.59
N PRO A 20 -8.39 -13.59 3.80
CA PRO A 20 -8.94 -13.81 5.15
C PRO A 20 -8.08 -14.70 6.05
N LEU A 21 -7.42 -15.73 5.50
CA LEU A 21 -6.55 -16.64 6.26
C LEU A 21 -5.30 -15.92 6.78
N ASP A 22 -4.72 -15.05 5.98
CA ASP A 22 -3.57 -14.25 6.39
C ASP A 22 -3.97 -13.14 7.35
N ALA A 23 -5.12 -12.51 7.14
CA ALA A 23 -5.64 -11.51 8.06
C ALA A 23 -5.82 -12.11 9.46
N GLN A 24 -6.41 -13.30 9.57
CA GLN A 24 -6.54 -14.03 10.83
C GLN A 24 -5.17 -14.38 11.42
N ARG A 25 -4.26 -14.93 10.62
CA ARG A 25 -2.92 -15.34 11.05
C ARG A 25 -2.06 -14.18 11.54
N LEU A 26 -2.20 -13.00 10.93
CA LEU A 26 -1.41 -11.80 11.21
C LEU A 26 -2.11 -10.84 12.19
N GLY A 27 -3.33 -11.15 12.63
CA GLY A 27 -4.11 -10.28 13.51
C GLY A 27 -4.53 -8.96 12.86
N LEU A 28 -4.76 -8.96 11.54
CA LEU A 28 -5.23 -7.80 10.80
C LEU A 28 -6.76 -7.71 10.86
N ALA A 29 -7.27 -6.49 11.04
CA ALA A 29 -8.70 -6.19 10.99
C ALA A 29 -9.05 -5.46 9.69
N ASP A 30 -10.22 -5.77 9.13
CA ASP A 30 -10.75 -5.03 7.98
C ASP A 30 -10.95 -3.55 8.35
N GLY A 31 -10.52 -2.64 7.48
CA GLY A 31 -10.45 -1.20 7.75
C GLY A 31 -9.37 -0.77 8.76
N GLY A 32 -8.67 -1.72 9.41
CA GLY A 32 -7.52 -1.45 10.26
C GLY A 32 -6.29 -1.04 9.44
N ALA A 33 -5.19 -0.67 10.11
CA ALA A 33 -3.94 -0.32 9.44
C ALA A 33 -2.95 -1.49 9.45
N ALA A 34 -2.29 -1.71 8.31
CA ALA A 34 -1.17 -2.63 8.19
C ALA A 34 0.08 -1.87 7.75
N ARG A 35 1.23 -2.32 8.26
CA ARG A 35 2.55 -1.90 7.80
C ARG A 35 3.14 -2.97 6.92
N ILE A 36 3.55 -2.57 5.72
CA ILE A 36 4.23 -3.40 4.73
C ILE A 36 5.71 -3.00 4.75
N GLN A 37 6.59 -3.96 4.97
CA GLN A 37 8.01 -3.71 5.18
C GLN A 37 8.89 -4.60 4.30
N ARG A 38 9.99 -4.04 3.80
CA ARG A 38 11.09 -4.76 3.16
C ARG A 38 12.41 -4.13 3.58
N GLY A 39 13.21 -4.86 4.35
CA GLY A 39 14.43 -4.32 4.95
C GLY A 39 14.11 -3.11 5.84
N ALA A 40 14.77 -1.98 5.60
CA ALA A 40 14.53 -0.71 6.31
C ALA A 40 13.36 0.10 5.73
N ALA A 41 12.86 -0.26 4.54
CA ALA A 41 11.79 0.45 3.88
C ALA A 41 10.41 -0.04 4.37
N GLN A 42 9.47 0.88 4.55
CA GLN A 42 8.11 0.56 4.99
C GLN A 42 7.08 1.55 4.45
N VAL A 43 5.85 1.07 4.29
CA VAL A 43 4.65 1.89 4.06
C VAL A 43 3.49 1.37 4.89
N GLU A 44 2.52 2.24 5.18
CA GLU A 44 1.30 1.88 5.90
C GLU A 44 0.09 2.12 5.01
N ALA A 45 -0.86 1.18 5.04
CA ALA A 45 -2.10 1.26 4.28
C ALA A 45 -3.27 0.65 5.07
N PRO A 46 -4.50 1.14 4.88
CA PRO A 46 -5.69 0.48 5.40
C PRO A 46 -5.86 -0.91 4.78
N VAL A 47 -6.25 -1.88 5.59
CA VAL A 47 -6.51 -3.26 5.17
C VAL A 47 -7.91 -3.35 4.59
N GLN A 48 -8.02 -4.09 3.49
CA GLN A 48 -9.27 -4.58 2.95
C GLN A 48 -9.18 -6.10 2.83
N ILE A 49 -9.97 -6.82 3.62
CA ILE A 49 -10.00 -8.28 3.58
C ILE A 49 -10.82 -8.73 2.37
N SER A 50 -10.25 -9.60 1.54
CA SER A 50 -10.90 -10.11 0.33
C SER A 50 -10.39 -11.49 -0.04
N ASP A 51 -11.28 -12.38 -0.44
CA ASP A 51 -10.94 -13.71 -0.98
C ASP A 51 -10.48 -13.65 -2.45
N SER A 52 -10.53 -12.47 -3.08
CA SER A 52 -10.05 -12.24 -4.45
C SER A 52 -8.53 -12.29 -4.58
N VAL A 53 -7.78 -12.34 -3.47
CA VAL A 53 -6.32 -12.51 -3.44
C VAL A 53 -5.98 -13.85 -2.79
N GLY A 54 -5.01 -14.56 -3.35
CA GLY A 54 -4.59 -15.87 -2.85
C GLY A 54 -3.90 -15.77 -1.48
N PRO A 55 -3.97 -16.83 -0.64
CA PRO A 55 -3.19 -16.89 0.59
C PRO A 55 -1.69 -16.73 0.34
N GLY A 56 -1.00 -16.03 1.24
CA GLY A 56 0.41 -15.68 1.15
C GLY A 56 0.71 -14.47 0.24
N VAL A 57 -0.32 -13.86 -0.37
CA VAL A 57 -0.18 -12.73 -1.28
C VAL A 57 -0.98 -11.54 -0.76
N VAL A 58 -0.41 -10.34 -0.92
CA VAL A 58 -1.12 -9.07 -0.68
C VAL A 58 -1.01 -8.19 -1.92
N CYS A 59 -2.03 -7.38 -2.19
CA CYS A 59 -2.04 -6.45 -3.32
C CYS A 59 -2.27 -5.02 -2.82
N LEU A 60 -1.40 -4.10 -3.23
CA LEU A 60 -1.55 -2.67 -2.97
C LEU A 60 -1.57 -1.94 -4.33
N PRO A 61 -2.52 -1.04 -4.60
CA PRO A 61 -2.57 -0.33 -5.87
C PRO A 61 -1.40 0.65 -5.99
N HIS A 62 -0.90 0.81 -7.21
CA HIS A 62 0.15 1.78 -7.52
C HIS A 62 -0.40 3.20 -7.75
N GLY A 63 0.50 4.18 -7.90
CA GLY A 63 0.14 5.56 -8.26
C GLY A 63 -0.36 6.41 -7.10
N TRP A 64 0.09 6.09 -5.88
CA TRP A 64 -0.16 6.82 -4.64
C TRP A 64 1.14 7.39 -4.06
N GLY A 65 1.06 8.12 -2.93
CA GLY A 65 2.19 8.87 -2.35
C GLY A 65 2.18 10.36 -2.68
N HIS A 66 1.02 10.98 -2.87
CA HIS A 66 0.90 12.35 -3.42
C HIS A 66 1.34 13.49 -2.50
N HIS A 67 1.93 13.18 -1.34
CA HIS A 67 2.43 14.14 -0.36
C HIS A 67 3.96 14.31 -0.40
N GLN A 68 4.65 13.70 -1.37
CA GLN A 68 6.10 13.84 -1.50
C GLN A 68 6.53 15.30 -1.73
N ALA A 69 7.69 15.66 -1.19
CA ALA A 69 8.25 17.00 -1.32
C ALA A 69 8.40 17.40 -2.80
N GLY A 70 7.97 18.62 -3.13
CA GLY A 70 8.00 19.13 -4.50
C GLY A 70 6.81 18.69 -5.39
N ALA A 71 5.96 17.76 -4.94
CA ALA A 71 4.77 17.38 -5.67
C ALA A 71 3.76 18.55 -5.73
N ARG A 72 3.35 18.94 -6.95
CA ARG A 72 2.34 19.97 -7.18
C ARG A 72 0.94 19.36 -7.34
N LEU A 73 0.55 18.53 -6.36
CA LEU A 73 -0.65 17.70 -6.42
C LEU A 73 -1.66 18.05 -5.30
N SER A 74 -2.06 19.32 -5.22
CA SER A 74 -2.85 19.86 -4.09
C SER A 74 -4.14 19.12 -3.77
N VAL A 75 -4.84 18.57 -4.77
CA VAL A 75 -6.06 17.78 -4.55
C VAL A 75 -5.71 16.37 -4.07
N ALA A 76 -4.74 15.72 -4.73
CA ALA A 76 -4.36 14.35 -4.39
C ALA A 76 -3.63 14.26 -3.04
N ALA A 77 -2.91 15.32 -2.65
CA ALA A 77 -2.21 15.41 -1.37
C ALA A 77 -3.15 15.38 -0.15
N GLN A 78 -4.44 15.70 -0.32
CA GLN A 78 -5.44 15.60 0.75
C GLN A 78 -5.72 14.16 1.16
N ARG A 79 -5.54 13.20 0.24
CA ARG A 79 -5.67 11.76 0.46
C ARG A 79 -4.52 11.07 -0.27
N PRO A 80 -3.31 11.13 0.30
CA PRO A 80 -2.12 10.84 -0.47
C PRO A 80 -1.93 9.36 -0.76
N GLY A 81 -2.50 8.47 0.06
CA GLY A 81 -2.31 7.03 -0.01
C GLY A 81 -0.87 6.57 0.24
N ALA A 82 -0.66 5.26 0.17
CA ALA A 82 0.61 4.58 0.38
C ALA A 82 1.38 4.38 -0.94
N ASN A 83 2.63 4.82 -0.99
CA ASN A 83 3.46 4.63 -2.18
C ASN A 83 4.09 3.23 -2.20
N LEU A 84 3.49 2.27 -2.92
CA LEU A 84 4.06 0.92 -3.09
C LEU A 84 5.54 0.93 -3.50
N ASN A 85 5.96 1.87 -4.35
CA ASN A 85 7.33 1.91 -4.84
C ASN A 85 8.35 2.17 -3.73
N ALA A 86 7.93 2.72 -2.59
CA ALA A 86 8.82 2.96 -1.46
C ALA A 86 9.37 1.67 -0.83
N VAL A 87 8.74 0.51 -1.05
CA VAL A 87 9.22 -0.80 -0.58
C VAL A 87 9.80 -1.68 -1.71
N LEU A 88 9.92 -1.14 -2.92
CA LEU A 88 10.57 -1.80 -4.05
C LEU A 88 12.06 -1.46 -4.11
N ASP A 89 12.83 -2.29 -4.80
CA ASP A 89 14.27 -2.12 -4.99
C ASP A 89 14.50 -1.73 -6.44
N ASP A 90 15.05 -0.53 -6.65
CA ASP A 90 15.26 0.05 -7.97
C ASP A 90 16.43 -0.58 -8.74
N THR A 91 17.20 -1.46 -8.09
CA THR A 91 18.29 -2.22 -8.72
C THR A 91 17.86 -3.58 -9.25
N LEU A 92 16.65 -4.05 -8.91
CA LEU A 92 16.18 -5.37 -9.30
C LEU A 92 15.59 -5.36 -10.72
N ILE A 93 16.31 -5.97 -11.65
CA ILE A 93 15.93 -6.07 -13.06
C ILE A 93 15.99 -7.51 -13.57
N ASP A 94 15.18 -7.83 -14.58
CA ASP A 94 15.40 -9.02 -15.40
C ASP A 94 16.62 -8.78 -16.32
N PRO A 95 17.70 -9.57 -16.20
CA PRO A 95 18.94 -9.31 -16.93
C PRO A 95 18.82 -9.44 -18.45
N LEU A 96 17.83 -10.16 -18.95
CA LEU A 96 17.66 -10.36 -20.39
C LEU A 96 16.91 -9.21 -21.06
N SER A 97 15.79 -8.77 -20.46
CA SER A 97 14.96 -7.70 -21.04
C SER A 97 15.33 -6.30 -20.52
N GLY A 98 16.03 -6.20 -19.40
CA GLY A 98 16.23 -4.94 -18.67
C GLY A 98 14.97 -4.43 -17.95
N ASN A 99 13.91 -5.25 -17.85
CA ASN A 99 12.65 -4.84 -17.23
C ASN A 99 12.78 -4.80 -15.69
N ALA A 100 12.22 -3.75 -15.07
CA ALA A 100 12.20 -3.61 -13.62
C ALA A 100 11.25 -4.61 -12.95
N VAL A 101 11.64 -5.14 -11.80
CA VAL A 101 10.80 -6.04 -11.00
C VAL A 101 9.93 -5.21 -10.03
N LEU A 102 8.64 -5.07 -10.36
CA LEU A 102 7.69 -4.25 -9.60
C LEU A 102 6.59 -5.05 -8.89
N SER A 103 6.61 -6.37 -9.02
CA SER A 103 5.61 -7.30 -8.48
C SER A 103 6.29 -8.59 -8.03
N GLY A 104 5.60 -9.40 -7.21
CA GLY A 104 6.14 -10.68 -6.72
C GLY A 104 7.30 -10.51 -5.74
N VAL A 105 7.38 -9.35 -5.09
CA VAL A 105 8.44 -9.01 -4.14
C VAL A 105 8.04 -9.49 -2.74
N ALA A 106 8.95 -10.18 -2.06
CA ALA A 106 8.73 -10.62 -0.69
C ALA A 106 8.72 -9.42 0.28
N VAL A 107 7.69 -9.38 1.13
CA VAL A 107 7.48 -8.33 2.15
C VAL A 107 7.05 -8.96 3.47
N GLN A 108 7.24 -8.23 4.55
CA GLN A 108 6.65 -8.51 5.85
C GLN A 108 5.42 -7.62 6.02
N VAL A 109 4.34 -8.18 6.58
CA VAL A 109 3.11 -7.44 6.88
C VAL A 109 2.82 -7.59 8.36
N VAL A 110 2.62 -6.47 9.05
CA VAL A 110 2.31 -6.43 10.48
C VAL A 110 1.12 -5.52 10.75
N ALA A 111 0.29 -5.90 11.72
CA ALA A 111 -0.78 -5.04 12.22
C ALA A 111 -0.19 -3.80 12.89
N VAL A 112 -0.74 -2.63 12.58
CA VAL A 112 -0.42 -1.39 13.29
C VAL A 112 -1.50 -1.15 14.34
N PRO A 113 -1.15 -1.03 15.63
CA PRO A 113 -2.12 -0.69 16.66
C PRO A 113 -2.78 0.64 16.33
N ALA A 114 -4.10 0.72 16.49
CA ALA A 114 -4.78 2.00 16.42
C ALA A 114 -4.19 2.92 17.49
N VAL A 115 -3.66 4.08 17.09
CA VAL A 115 -3.22 5.09 18.05
C VAL A 115 -4.45 5.56 18.81
N ALA A 116 -4.53 5.26 20.11
CA ALA A 116 -5.59 5.75 20.96
C ALA A 116 -5.47 7.27 21.04
N ASN A 117 -6.31 7.99 20.27
CA ASN A 117 -6.36 9.44 20.34
C ASN A 117 -6.88 9.86 21.73
N GLN A 118 -6.02 10.44 22.55
CA GLN A 118 -6.43 11.22 23.71
C GLN A 118 -7.12 12.48 23.18
N ARG A 119 -8.35 12.70 23.66
CA ARG A 119 -9.19 13.85 23.33
C ARG A 119 -8.65 15.14 23.90
#